data_AF-A0A960B1R0-F1
#
_entry.id   AF-A0A960B1R0-F1
#
_cell.length_a   1.000
_cell.length_b   1.000
_cell.length_c   1.000
_cell.angle_alpha   90.00
_cell.angle_beta   90.00
_cell.angle_gamma   90.00
#
_symmetry.space_group_name_H-M   'P 1'
#
loop_
_entity.id
_entity.type
_entity.pdbx_description
1 polymer ?
#
loop_
_entity_poly.entity_id
_entity_poly.type
_entity_poly.pdbx_seq_one_letter_code
_entity_poly.pdbx_strand_id
1 'polypeptide(L)' 'GHPLGATGAIILGTLVDELERRDLRRGLATLCVGGGMGIATIVERV' A
#
# COMPACT_ATOMS: atom_id res chain seq x y z
N GLY A 1 -3.64 12.52 5.87
CA GLY A 1 -2.31 13.16 6.10
C GLY A 1 -1.22 12.12 6.04
N HIS A 2 0.03 12.48 6.36
CA HIS A 2 1.19 11.58 6.33
C HIS A 2 1.81 11.40 7.72
N PRO A 3 1.19 10.60 8.62
CA PRO A 3 1.86 10.20 9.86
C PRO A 3 3.03 9.27 9.51
N LEU A 4 4.26 9.77 9.67
CA LEU A 4 5.47 8.98 9.43
C LEU A 4 5.45 7.69 10.27
N GLY A 5 5.93 6.60 9.69
CA GLY A 5 5.90 5.26 10.30
C GLY A 5 4.57 4.52 10.13
N ALA A 6 3.42 5.20 10.14
CA ALA A 6 2.10 4.57 9.99
C ALA A 6 1.56 4.59 8.55
N THR A 7 2.00 5.55 7.73
CA THR A 7 1.43 5.75 6.37
C THR A 7 1.52 4.52 5.48
N GLY A 8 2.62 3.75 5.53
CA GLY A 8 2.77 2.54 4.72
C GLY A 8 1.69 1.50 5.01
N ALA A 9 1.40 1.27 6.30
CA ALA A 9 0.34 0.34 6.72
C ALA A 9 -1.05 0.87 6.37
N ILE A 10 -1.30 2.17 6.51
CA ILE A 10 -2.57 2.80 6.13
C ILE A 10 -2.84 2.59 4.63
N ILE A 11 -1.86 2.92 3.78
CA ILE A 11 -2.00 2.76 2.32
C ILE A 11 -2.21 1.29 1.95
N LEU A 12 -1.46 0.38 2.57
CA LEU A 12 -1.59 -1.05 2.31
C LEU A 12 -2.97 -1.60 2.72
N GLY A 13 -3.47 -1.21 3.90
CA GLY A 13 -4.81 -1.58 4.37
C GLY A 13 -5.89 -1.07 3.44
N THR A 14 -5.83 0.22 3.07
CA THR A 14 -6.76 0.80 2.08
C THR A 14 -6.71 0.08 0.74
N LEU A 15 -5.53 -0.34 0.27
CA LEU A 15 -5.40 -1.12 -0.96
C LEU A 15 -6.11 -2.48 -0.84
N VAL A 16 -5.93 -3.20 0.27
CA VAL A 16 -6.60 -4.49 0.50
C VAL A 16 -8.11 -4.33 0.52
N ASP A 17 -8.63 -3.36 1.28
CA ASP A 17 -10.07 -3.07 1.36
C ASP A 17 -10.64 -2.75 -0.04
N GLU A 18 -9.89 -2.00 -0.86
CA GLU A 18 -10.32 -1.67 -2.23
C GLU A 18 -10.24 -2.85 -3.20
N LEU A 19 -9.30 -3.77 -3.03
CA LEU A 19 -9.25 -5.00 -3.83
C LEU A 19 -10.46 -5.89 -3.53
N GLU A 20 -10.86 -6.00 -2.25
CA GLU A 20 -12.08 -6.69 -1.85
C GLU A 20 -13.33 -6.00 -2.40
N ARG A 21 -13.47 -4.68 -2.17
CA ARG A 21 -14.65 -3.91 -2.61
C ARG A 21 -14.88 -3.96 -4.12
N ARG A 22 -13.81 -4.07 -4.92
CA ARG A 22 -13.86 -4.04 -6.39
C ARG A 22 -13.76 -5.41 -7.05
N ASP A 23 -13.68 -6.49 -6.27
CA ASP A 23 -13.42 -7.85 -6.76
C ASP A 23 -12.18 -7.93 -7.68
N LEU A 24 -11.10 -7.25 -7.27
CA LEU A 24 -9.82 -7.27 -7.98
C LEU A 24 -8.85 -8.24 -7.30
N ARG A 25 -7.86 -8.74 -8.06
CA ARG A 25 -6.95 -9.78 -7.58
C ARG A 25 -5.64 -9.27 -7.03
N ARG A 26 -5.01 -8.27 -7.66
CA ARG A 26 -3.64 -7.83 -7.34
C ARG A 26 -3.56 -6.33 -7.17
N GLY A 27 -2.77 -5.92 -6.19
CA GLY A 27 -2.46 -4.52 -5.91
C GLY A 27 -0.98 -4.29 -5.73
N LEU A 28 -0.54 -3.06 -5.98
CA LEU A 28 0.82 -2.59 -5.75
C LEU A 28 0.75 -1.32 -4.90
N ALA A 29 1.42 -1.32 -3.75
CA ALA A 29 1.65 -0.13 -2.94
C ALA A 29 3.12 0.29 -3.06
N THR A 30 3.38 1.59 -3.20
CA THR A 30 4.73 2.15 -3.28
C THR A 30 4.85 3.42 -2.44
N LEU A 31 6.02 3.63 -1.82
CA LEU A 31 6.33 4.84 -1.06
C LEU A 31 7.76 5.30 -1.35
N CYS A 32 7.94 6.61 -1.48
CA CYS A 32 9.25 7.24 -1.38
C CYS A 32 9.68 7.33 0.09
N VAL A 33 10.99 7.36 0.32
CA VAL A 33 11.61 7.51 1.64
C VAL A 33 12.72 8.56 1.54
N GLY A 34 12.94 9.30 2.63
CA GLY A 34 14.04 10.26 2.71
C GLY A 34 15.40 9.61 2.41
N GLY A 35 16.32 10.39 1.84
CA GLY A 35 17.64 9.88 1.41
C GLY A 35 17.65 9.17 0.05
N GLY A 36 16.59 9.31 -0.75
CA GLY A 36 16.54 8.79 -2.13
C GLY A 36 16.16 7.31 -2.23
N MET A 37 15.60 6.73 -1.18
CA MET A 37 15.15 5.34 -1.15
C MET A 37 13.66 5.22 -1.53
N GLY A 38 13.23 4.00 -1.87
CA GLY A 38 11.83 3.68 -2.11
C GLY A 38 11.52 2.24 -1.77
N ILE A 39 10.26 1.95 -1.50
CA ILE A 39 9.75 0.61 -1.24
C ILE A 39 8.53 0.32 -2.11
N ALA A 40 8.41 -0.92 -2.57
CA ALA A 40 7.27 -1.41 -3.34
C ALA A 40 6.83 -2.78 -2.81
N THR A 41 5.52 -2.95 -2.61
CA THR A 41 4.92 -4.18 -2.09
C THR A 41 3.77 -4.60 -2.99
N ILE A 42 3.81 -5.83 -3.50
CA ILE A 42 2.72 -6.44 -4.26
C ILE A 42 1.92 -7.33 -3.31
N VAL A 43 0.58 -7.24 -3.39
CA VAL A 43 -0.35 -8.09 -2.66
C VAL A 43 -1.33 -8.77 -3.61
N GLU A 44 -1.74 -9.98 -3.26
CA GLU A 44 -2.80 -10.73 -3.94
C GLU A 44 -3.92 -11.00 -2.93
N ARG A 45 -5.16 -10.70 -3.31
CA ARG A 45 -6.35 -11.01 -2.51
C ARG A 45 -6.65 -12.51 -2.63
N VAL A 46 -6.94 -13.14 -1.49
CA VAL A 46 -7.26 -14.57 -1.36
C VAL A 46 -8.78 -14.78 -1.31
#